data_AF-A0A2E5G9P8-F1
#
_entry.id   AF-A0A2E5G9P8-F1
#
_cell.length_a   1.000
_cell.length_b   1.000
_cell.length_c   1.000
_cell.angle_alpha   90.00
_cell.angle_beta   90.00
_cell.angle_gamma   90.00
#
_symmetry.space_group_name_H-M   'P 1'
#
loop_
_entity.id
_entity.type
_entity.pdbx_description
1 polymer ?
#
loop_
_entity_poly.entity_id
_entity_poly.type
_entity_poly.pdbx_seq_one_letter_code
_entity_poly.pdbx_strand_id
1 'polypeptide(L)' 'MKKKELKLSKKTTKILNDIKSSTPKIVFHAKNIMVTLRSKEQLKQWLERYPSGSYRINNA' A
#
# COMPACT_ATOMS: atom_id res chain seq x y z
N MET A 1 -23.25 19.00 -2.66
CA MET A 1 -21.84 19.43 -2.79
C MET A 1 -21.14 18.53 -3.81
N LYS A 2 -20.86 19.02 -5.03
CA LYS A 2 -20.20 18.21 -6.08
C LYS A 2 -18.70 18.14 -5.80
N LYS A 3 -18.20 16.95 -5.43
CA LYS A 3 -16.76 16.67 -5.28
C LYS A 3 -16.12 16.86 -6.67
N LYS A 4 -15.27 17.87 -6.80
CA LYS A 4 -14.54 18.15 -8.05
C LYS A 4 -13.45 17.09 -8.19
N GLU A 5 -13.75 16.00 -8.88
CA GLU A 5 -12.77 14.96 -9.18
C GLU A 5 -11.68 15.58 -10.06
N LEU A 6 -10.49 15.77 -9.48
CA LEU A 6 -9.29 16.14 -10.24
C LEU A 6 -8.98 14.98 -11.19
N LYS A 7 -9.40 15.11 -12.46
CA LYS A 7 -9.05 14.16 -13.51
C LYS A 7 -7.54 14.21 -13.73
N LEU A 8 -6.84 13.25 -13.14
CA LEU A 8 -5.41 13.01 -13.41
C LEU A 8 -5.20 12.80 -14.91
N SER A 9 -4.12 13.38 -15.44
CA SER A 9 -3.72 13.14 -16.83
C SER A 9 -3.57 11.65 -17.10
N LYS A 10 -3.94 11.20 -18.30
CA LYS A 10 -3.83 9.79 -18.73
C LYS A 10 -2.41 9.24 -18.53
N LYS A 11 -1.39 10.09 -18.71
CA LYS A 11 0.03 9.74 -18.48
C LYS A 11 0.32 9.47 -17.00
N THR A 12 -0.12 10.34 -16.11
CA THR A 12 0.05 10.18 -14.65
C THR A 12 -0.68 8.94 -14.13
N THR A 13 -1.88 8.66 -14.66
CA THR A 13 -2.65 7.48 -14.27
C THR A 13 -1.97 6.17 -14.70
N LYS A 14 -1.36 6.15 -15.90
CA LYS A 14 -0.55 5.01 -16.36
C LYS A 14 0.66 4.76 -15.46
N ILE A 15 1.43 5.81 -15.16
CA ILE A 15 2.61 5.70 -14.28
C ILE A 15 2.20 5.21 -12.89
N LEU A 16 1.11 5.74 -12.33
CA LEU A 16 0.59 5.28 -11.04
C LEU A 16 0.14 3.82 -11.07
N ASN A 17 -0.47 3.36 -12.16
CA ASN A 17 -0.86 1.95 -12.30
C ASN A 17 0.35 1.03 -12.49
N ASP A 18 1.37 1.48 -13.21
CA ASP A 18 2.62 0.75 -13.41
C ASP A 18 3.36 0.55 -12.08
N ILE A 19 3.49 1.63 -11.29
CA ILE A 19 4.04 1.58 -9.93
C ILE A 19 3.21 0.65 -9.05
N LYS A 20 1.87 0.75 -9.09
CA LYS A 20 0.98 -0.13 -8.30
C LYS A 20 1.08 -1.60 -8.69
N SER A 21 1.41 -1.90 -9.95
CA SER A 21 1.56 -3.26 -10.47
C SER A 21 2.94 -3.84 -10.16
N SER A 22 3.97 -3.01 -10.16
CA SER A 22 5.36 -3.41 -9.92
C SER A 22 5.66 -3.59 -8.43
N THR A 23 5.00 -2.84 -7.55
CA THR A 23 5.23 -2.97 -6.10
C THR A 23 4.42 -4.14 -5.53
N PRO A 24 5.06 -5.09 -4.81
CA PRO A 24 4.34 -6.15 -4.12
C PRO A 24 3.41 -5.55 -3.06
N LYS A 25 2.15 -6.01 -3.01
CA LYS A 25 1.19 -5.55 -2.01
C LYS A 25 1.44 -6.31 -0.72
N ILE A 26 2.06 -5.65 0.25
CA ILE A 26 2.29 -6.22 1.58
C ILE A 26 1.11 -5.81 2.46
N VAL A 27 0.26 -6.75 2.82
CA VAL A 27 -0.85 -6.49 3.75
C VAL A 27 -0.40 -6.85 5.15
N PHE A 28 -0.33 -5.86 6.03
CA PHE A 28 0.01 -6.03 7.43
C PHE A 28 -1.26 -5.99 8.28
N HIS A 29 -1.38 -6.95 9.18
CA HIS A 29 -2.46 -7.11 10.14
C HIS A 29 -1.88 -7.05 11.55
N ALA A 30 -2.45 -6.20 12.39
CA ALA A 30 -2.29 -6.26 13.84
C ALA A 30 -3.67 -6.18 14.51
N LYS A 31 -3.72 -6.37 15.84
CA LYS A 31 -4.95 -6.58 16.62
C LYS A 31 -6.17 -5.75 16.18
N ASN A 32 -5.97 -4.46 15.89
CA ASN A 32 -7.07 -3.56 15.52
C ASN A 32 -6.78 -2.75 14.25
N ILE A 33 -5.77 -3.14 13.48
CA ILE A 33 -5.26 -2.36 12.35
C ILE A 33 -4.91 -3.25 11.17
N MET A 34 -5.30 -2.81 9.98
CA MET A 34 -4.97 -3.45 8.72
C MET A 34 -4.44 -2.37 7.79
N VAL A 35 -3.19 -2.50 7.36
CA VAL A 35 -2.53 -1.51 6.50
C VAL A 35 -1.88 -2.20 5.32
N THR A 36 -1.96 -1.55 4.16
CA THR A 36 -1.28 -2.03 2.94
C THR A 36 0.00 -1.24 2.75
N LEU A 37 1.12 -1.92 2.84
CA LEU A 37 2.46 -1.37 2.70
C LEU A 37 2.96 -1.62 1.27
N ARG A 38 3.76 -0.68 0.76
CA ARG A 38 4.32 -0.73 -0.60
C ARG A 38 5.80 -1.09 -0.62
N SER A 39 6.47 -1.01 0.52
CA SER A 39 7.90 -1.31 0.67
C SER A 39 8.17 -2.18 1.88
N LYS A 40 9.22 -3.00 1.79
CA LYS A 40 9.74 -3.82 2.88
C LYS A 40 10.27 -2.97 4.04
N GLU A 41 10.77 -1.77 3.77
CA GLU A 41 11.23 -0.86 4.84
C GLU A 41 10.08 -0.40 5.73
N GLN A 42 8.91 -0.10 5.13
CA GLN A 42 7.71 0.20 5.89
C GLN A 42 7.29 -1.01 6.71
N LEU A 43 7.33 -2.22 6.12
CA LEU A 43 7.03 -3.44 6.86
C LEU A 43 7.93 -3.61 8.09
N LYS A 44 9.22 -3.32 7.97
CA LYS A 44 10.15 -3.37 9.10
C LYS A 44 9.73 -2.43 10.23
N GLN A 45 9.41 -1.17 9.91
CA GLN A 45 8.93 -0.20 10.91
C GLN A 45 7.63 -0.65 11.58
N TRP A 46 6.70 -1.25 10.82
CA TRP A 46 5.45 -1.77 11.35
C TRP A 46 5.65 -2.99 12.24
N LEU A 47 6.59 -3.88 11.90
CA LEU A 47 6.97 -5.03 12.73
C LEU A 47 7.67 -4.59 14.03
N GLU A 48 8.51 -3.55 14.00
CA GLU A 48 9.12 -2.99 15.21
C GLU A 48 8.07 -2.35 16.13
N ARG A 49 7.09 -1.65 15.55
CA ARG A 49 6.04 -0.97 16.33
C ARG A 49 4.94 -1.93 16.82
N TYR A 50 4.67 -2.99 16.07
CA TYR A 50 3.64 -3.98 16.37
C TYR A 50 4.25 -5.38 16.22
N PRO A 51 5.03 -5.85 17.21
CA PRO A 51 5.76 -7.12 17.13
C PRO A 51 4.83 -8.35 17.06
N SER A 52 3.57 -8.21 17.49
CA SER A 52 2.54 -9.25 17.35
C SER A 52 1.80 -9.20 16.01
N GLY A 53 2.20 -8.31 15.09
CA GLY A 53 1.55 -8.16 13.80
C GLY A 53 1.99 -9.24 12.81
N SER A 54 1.06 -9.71 12.00
CA SER A 54 1.31 -10.66 10.91
C SER A 54 1.21 -9.94 9.57
N TYR A 55 1.96 -10.40 8.57
CA TYR A 55 1.88 -9.82 7.23
C TYR A 55 1.77 -10.88 6.16
N ARG A 56 1.16 -10.51 5.04
CA ARG A 56 1.06 -11.32 3.82
C ARG A 56 1.58 -10.50 2.66
N ILE A 57 2.55 -11.04 1.93
CA ILE A 57 3.06 -10.42 0.71
C ILE A 57 2.31 -11.05 -0.44
N ASN A 58 1.46 -10.27 -1.11
CA ASN A 58 0.83 -10.72 -2.34
C ASN A 58 1.72 -10.30 -3.51
N ASN A 59 2.40 -11.28 -4.10
CA ASN A 59 3.03 -11.12 -5.41
C ASN A 59 1.89 -11.23 -6.42
N ALA A 60 1.48 -10.10 -6.98
CA ALA A 60 0.56 -10.07 -8.12
C ALA A 60 1.31 -10.43 -9.40
#